data_AF-A0A7V9L460-F1
#
_entry.id   AF-A0A7V9L460-F1
#
_cell.length_a   1.000
_cell.length_b   1.000
_cell.length_c   1.000
_cell.angle_alpha   90.00
_cell.angle_beta   90.00
_cell.angle_gamma   90.00
#
_symmetry.space_group_name_H-M   'P 1'
#
loop_
_entity.id
_entity.type
_entity.pdbx_description
1 polymer ?
#
loop_
_entity_poly.entity_id
_entity_poly.type
_entity_poly.pdbx_seq_one_letter_code
_entity_poly.pdbx_strand_id
1 'polypeptide(L)'
;MPVRVKIRSRDEVREAVFDGPEVTIGRVEGNDVMLPVGNVTKRHARLVVKDGKLIIVDLKSTNGTYVNGRKLTSPLVISEDDKVIVGDFTLQFRIDEDPFEDDDTLEVDATELRLLSGVAQHEEGSRLVYADWLEGQGDVTRAEFLRIQEAIPNQGDNDFSTLSKRLWELSKHIDPGWRRKVARPVIENCSLGFELECPKDWGSLSATEKSGERFCGACRKRVYYCATVGEARTHAQIGNCVAVDIVAIRRPHDLEQERERPMRMGMIMPYHDE
;
A
#
# COMPACT_ATOMS: atom_id res chain seq x y z
N MET A 1 17.57 6.95 29.98
CA MET A 1 16.23 6.42 29.68
C MET A 1 16.32 5.88 28.28
N PRO A 2 16.38 4.56 28.11
CA PRO A 2 16.41 3.96 26.79
C PRO A 2 15.14 4.31 26.04
N VAL A 3 15.26 4.51 24.73
CA VAL A 3 14.13 4.72 23.83
C VAL A 3 14.06 3.52 22.91
N ARG A 4 12.95 2.78 22.99
CA ARG A 4 12.63 1.75 22.01
C ARG A 4 11.92 2.38 20.83
N VAL A 5 12.31 1.95 19.62
CA VAL A 5 11.72 2.40 18.36
C VAL A 5 11.27 1.19 17.57
N LYS A 6 9.97 1.12 17.27
CA LYS A 6 9.40 0.16 16.32
C LYS A 6 9.35 0.82 14.95
N ILE A 7 9.99 0.19 13.97
CA ILE A 7 10.15 0.70 12.61
C ILE A 7 9.40 -0.26 11.68
N ARG A 8 8.31 0.23 11.09
CA ARG A 8 7.50 -0.52 10.13
C ARG A 8 7.69 0.04 8.73
N SER A 9 8.07 -0.83 7.80
CA SER A 9 8.01 -0.59 6.36
C SER A 9 6.92 -1.48 5.73
N ARG A 10 6.85 -1.51 4.40
CA ARG A 10 5.96 -2.42 3.67
C ARG A 10 6.31 -3.90 3.88
N ASP A 11 7.60 -4.21 3.99
CA ASP A 11 8.12 -5.58 3.88
C ASP A 11 8.72 -6.10 5.19
N GLU A 12 8.99 -5.21 6.15
CA GLU A 12 9.60 -5.57 7.44
C GLU A 12 9.09 -4.72 8.60
N VAL A 13 9.08 -5.34 9.78
CA VAL A 13 9.01 -4.67 11.08
C VAL A 13 10.30 -5.00 11.82
N ARG A 14 10.96 -3.98 12.35
CA ARG A 14 12.13 -4.16 13.21
C ARG A 14 12.08 -3.22 14.39
N GLU A 15 12.71 -3.63 15.48
CA GLU A 15 12.86 -2.83 16.68
C GLU A 15 14.33 -2.52 16.95
N ALA A 16 14.57 -1.35 17.53
CA ALA A 16 15.87 -0.97 18.03
C ALA A 16 15.71 -0.20 19.34
N VAL A 17 16.70 -0.33 20.22
CA VAL A 17 16.77 0.40 21.48
C VAL A 17 17.97 1.32 21.42
N PHE A 18 17.78 2.57 21.79
CA PHE A 18 18.83 3.58 21.81
C PHE A 18 18.95 4.22 23.18
N ASP A 19 20.19 4.37 23.63
CA ASP A 19 20.51 5.07 24.86
C ASP A 19 20.86 6.53 24.57
N GLY A 20 20.22 7.44 25.29
CA GLY A 20 20.56 8.85 25.23
C GLY A 20 19.36 9.77 25.36
N PRO A 21 19.59 11.09 25.38
CA PRO A 21 18.51 12.09 25.44
C PRO A 21 17.86 12.33 24.07
N GLU A 22 18.41 11.76 23.00
CA GLU A 22 17.97 11.99 21.62
C GLU A 22 18.13 10.73 20.76
N VAL A 23 17.19 10.52 19.84
CA VAL A 23 17.28 9.53 18.75
C VAL A 23 17.17 10.25 17.41
N THR A 24 18.17 10.09 16.56
CA THR A 24 18.26 10.74 15.25
C THR A 24 17.73 9.84 14.14
N ILE A 25 16.97 10.42 13.21
CA ILE A 25 16.28 9.68 12.13
C ILE A 25 16.67 10.30 10.79
N GLY A 26 17.11 9.47 9.85
CA GLY A 26 17.49 9.96 8.53
C GLY A 26 17.97 8.90 7.57
N ARG A 27 18.29 9.33 6.35
CA ARG A 27 18.58 8.41 5.24
C ARG A 27 19.98 7.81 5.25
N VAL A 28 20.94 8.53 5.80
CA VAL A 28 22.36 8.16 5.74
C VAL A 28 22.81 7.51 7.04
N GLU A 29 23.89 6.75 6.93
CA GLU A 29 24.63 6.21 8.06
C GLU A 29 25.07 7.34 9.01
N GLY A 30 25.07 7.06 10.32
CA GLY A 30 25.29 8.05 11.38
C GLY A 30 24.01 8.68 11.95
N ASN A 31 22.83 8.23 11.51
CA ASN A 31 21.60 8.36 12.29
C ASN A 31 21.37 7.07 13.09
N ASP A 32 20.77 7.19 14.26
CA ASP A 32 20.37 6.05 15.10
C ASP A 32 19.36 5.18 14.34
N VAL A 33 18.35 5.81 13.76
CA VAL A 33 17.35 5.18 12.88
C VAL A 33 17.67 5.54 11.43
N MET A 34 18.43 4.66 10.77
CA MET A 34 18.73 4.77 9.34
C MET A 34 17.57 4.23 8.48
N LEU A 35 17.04 5.07 7.59
CA LEU A 35 15.93 4.79 6.67
C LEU A 35 16.37 5.02 5.20
N PRO A 36 16.94 4.01 4.51
CA PRO A 36 17.75 4.18 3.29
C PRO A 36 16.93 4.33 1.99
N VAL A 37 15.92 5.21 1.97
CA VAL A 37 15.01 5.41 0.82
C VAL A 37 15.01 6.85 0.33
N GLY A 38 14.80 7.08 -0.97
CA GLY A 38 14.95 8.40 -1.59
C GLY A 38 14.06 9.52 -1.03
N ASN A 39 12.90 9.19 -0.45
CA ASN A 39 11.97 10.17 0.13
C ASN A 39 12.30 10.57 1.59
N VAL A 40 13.44 10.14 2.13
CA VAL A 40 13.95 10.54 3.45
C VAL A 40 15.16 11.48 3.29
N THR A 41 15.16 12.62 4.00
CA THR A 41 16.31 13.54 4.05
C THR A 41 17.47 12.93 4.86
N LYS A 42 18.73 13.32 4.56
CA LYS A 42 19.93 12.77 5.23
C LYS A 42 19.84 12.84 6.77
N ARG A 43 19.40 13.98 7.30
CA ARG A 43 18.98 14.19 8.69
C ARG A 43 17.54 14.67 8.61
N HIS A 44 16.57 13.80 8.89
CA HIS A 44 15.17 14.07 8.59
C HIS A 44 14.45 14.62 9.81
N ALA A 45 14.54 13.89 10.92
CA ALA A 45 13.89 14.22 12.16
C ALA A 45 14.76 13.77 13.33
N ARG A 46 14.40 14.22 14.52
CA ARG A 46 14.94 13.70 15.77
C ARG A 46 13.83 13.60 16.81
N LEU A 47 13.96 12.61 17.68
CA LEU A 47 13.16 12.47 18.88
C LEU A 47 14.00 12.88 20.08
N VAL A 48 13.48 13.75 20.94
CA VAL A 48 14.14 14.19 22.16
C VAL A 48 13.36 13.69 23.37
N VAL A 49 14.05 13.08 24.33
CA VAL A 49 13.47 12.70 25.62
C VAL A 49 13.74 13.84 26.60
N LYS A 50 12.67 14.48 27.09
CA LYS A 50 12.78 15.55 28.07
C LYS A 50 11.68 15.44 29.11
N ASP A 51 12.04 15.45 30.39
CA ASP A 51 11.11 15.38 31.53
C ASP A 51 10.14 14.18 31.41
N GLY A 52 10.66 13.02 30.96
CA GLY A 52 9.87 11.80 30.74
C GLY A 52 8.92 11.86 29.54
N LYS A 53 9.05 12.86 28.66
CA LYS A 53 8.22 13.03 27.46
C LYS A 53 9.02 12.85 26.19
N LEU A 54 8.37 12.27 25.18
CA LEU A 54 8.89 12.13 23.83
C LEU A 54 8.52 13.36 23.01
N ILE A 55 9.51 14.04 22.43
CA ILE A 55 9.29 15.24 21.61
C ILE A 55 9.87 14.99 20.22
N ILE A 56 9.01 14.90 19.20
CA ILE A 56 9.44 14.76 17.81
C ILE A 56 9.67 16.13 17.17
N VAL A 57 10.78 16.26 16.43
CA VAL A 57 11.18 17.49 15.74
C VAL A 57 11.58 17.16 14.31
N ASP A 58 10.90 17.77 13.33
CA ASP A 58 11.32 17.75 11.94
C ASP A 58 12.51 18.69 11.72
N LEU A 59 13.54 18.23 11.01
CA LEU A 59 14.78 18.98 10.76
C LEU A 59 14.77 19.66 9.38
N LYS A 60 13.64 20.26 9.01
CA LYS A 60 13.40 20.86 7.68
C LYS A 60 13.56 19.83 6.57
N SER A 61 12.96 18.67 6.78
CA SER A 61 12.99 17.60 5.80
C SER A 61 12.23 18.00 4.53
N THR A 62 12.59 17.37 3.40
CA THR A 62 12.00 17.70 2.10
C THR A 62 10.53 17.30 2.02
N ASN A 63 10.17 16.12 2.55
CA ASN A 63 8.81 15.58 2.49
C ASN A 63 7.99 15.81 3.76
N GLY A 64 8.64 16.26 4.83
CA GLY A 64 8.03 16.45 6.15
C GLY A 64 7.94 15.16 6.95
N THR A 65 7.85 15.34 8.26
CA THR A 65 7.42 14.33 9.23
C THR A 65 5.92 14.48 9.49
N TYR A 66 5.18 13.38 9.62
CA TYR A 66 3.75 13.41 9.93
C TYR A 66 3.49 12.64 11.22
N VAL A 67 2.54 13.10 12.04
CA VAL A 67 2.10 12.40 13.25
C VAL A 67 0.60 12.18 13.13
N ASN A 68 0.16 10.92 13.18
CA ASN A 68 -1.24 10.52 13.01
C ASN A 68 -1.90 11.15 11.75
N GLY A 69 -1.17 11.15 10.64
CA GLY A 69 -1.62 11.69 9.35
C GLY A 69 -1.53 13.22 9.22
N ARG A 70 -1.10 13.96 10.25
CA ARG A 70 -0.95 15.43 10.20
C ARG A 70 0.51 15.82 10.07
N LYS A 71 0.82 16.73 9.13
CA LYS A 71 2.18 17.22 8.93
C LYS A 71 2.66 18.00 10.14
N LEU A 72 3.85 17.68 10.62
CA LEU A 72 4.49 18.36 11.74
C LEU A 72 5.00 19.75 11.30
N THR A 73 4.53 20.80 11.96
CA THR A 73 4.92 22.19 11.66
C THR A 73 5.79 22.82 12.75
N SER A 74 5.84 22.21 13.93
CA SER A 74 6.62 22.63 15.10
C SER A 74 6.93 21.39 15.95
N PRO A 75 7.91 21.43 16.87
CA PRO A 75 8.11 20.36 17.84
C PRO A 75 6.80 19.93 18.50
N LEU A 76 6.57 18.61 18.60
CA LEU A 76 5.33 18.05 19.16
C LEU A 76 5.67 17.01 20.21
N VAL A 77 4.99 17.08 21.36
CA VAL A 77 5.01 16.00 22.35
C VAL A 77 4.14 14.88 21.82
N ILE A 78 4.68 13.67 21.75
CA ILE A 78 3.97 12.46 21.31
C ILE A 78 3.87 11.45 22.45
N SER A 79 2.83 10.63 22.40
CA SER A 79 2.63 9.46 23.22
C SER A 79 3.21 8.21 22.54
N GLU A 80 3.23 7.09 23.26
CA GLU A 80 3.71 5.81 22.74
C GLU A 80 2.80 5.21 21.64
N ASP A 81 1.52 5.58 21.64
CA ASP A 81 0.53 5.11 20.66
C ASP A 81 0.59 5.91 19.34
N ASP A 82 1.26 7.06 19.34
CA ASP A 82 1.30 7.95 18.18
C ASP A 82 2.14 7.37 17.04
N LYS A 83 1.58 7.41 15.83
CA LYS A 83 2.24 6.93 14.61
C LYS A 83 2.96 8.08 13.93
N VAL A 84 4.29 8.00 13.87
CA VAL A 84 5.15 8.99 13.21
C VAL A 84 5.54 8.47 11.83
N ILE A 85 5.15 9.17 10.77
CA ILE A 85 5.45 8.80 9.38
C ILE A 85 6.62 9.63 8.87
N VAL A 86 7.64 8.93 8.35
CA VAL A 86 8.85 9.50 7.74
C VAL A 86 9.12 8.76 6.43
N GLY A 87 8.86 9.43 5.30
CA GLY A 87 8.90 8.76 3.99
C GLY A 87 7.90 7.61 3.93
N ASP A 88 8.38 6.42 3.58
CA ASP A 88 7.57 5.19 3.50
C ASP A 88 7.51 4.39 4.81
N PHE A 89 8.05 4.94 5.91
CA PHE A 89 8.14 4.27 7.19
C PHE A 89 7.15 4.82 8.20
N THR A 90 6.57 3.93 9.00
CA THR A 90 5.82 4.26 10.21
C THR A 90 6.68 3.90 11.43
N LEU A 91 6.86 4.87 12.32
CA LEU A 91 7.66 4.76 13.54
C LEU A 91 6.75 4.92 14.76
N GLN A 92 7.00 4.10 15.78
CA GLN A 92 6.45 4.25 17.13
C GLN A 92 7.58 4.26 18.15
N PHE A 93 7.40 4.98 19.24
CA PHE A 93 8.44 5.27 20.21
C PHE A 93 7.94 5.01 21.63
N ARG A 94 8.78 4.42 22.49
CA ARG A 94 8.46 4.20 23.91
C ARG A 94 9.67 4.48 24.80
N ILE A 95 9.43 4.92 26.03
CA ILE A 95 10.45 5.16 27.06
C ILE A 95 10.46 3.98 28.05
N ASP A 96 10.99 2.84 27.65
CA ASP A 96 11.23 1.66 28.49
C ASP A 96 12.17 0.65 27.80
N GLU A 97 12.58 -0.38 28.56
CA GLU A 97 13.33 -1.52 28.04
C GLU A 97 12.43 -2.68 27.60
N ASP A 98 11.17 -2.67 28.03
CA ASP A 98 10.25 -3.74 27.70
C ASP A 98 9.99 -3.72 26.18
N PRO A 99 10.00 -4.88 25.50
CA PRO A 99 9.54 -4.99 24.12
C PRO A 99 8.19 -4.28 23.99
N PHE A 100 7.90 -3.71 22.82
CA PHE A 100 6.50 -3.36 22.55
C PHE A 100 5.68 -4.63 22.80
N GLU A 101 4.74 -4.59 23.75
CA GLU A 101 3.69 -5.61 23.80
C GLU A 101 3.14 -5.64 22.39
N ASP A 102 3.27 -6.78 21.75
CA ASP A 102 2.97 -6.91 20.34
C ASP A 102 1.44 -6.80 20.19
N ASP A 103 0.92 -5.57 20.12
CA ASP A 103 -0.41 -5.26 19.55
C ASP A 103 -0.43 -5.63 18.04
N ASP A 104 0.76 -5.85 17.48
CA ASP A 104 0.99 -6.30 16.10
C ASP A 104 1.37 -7.79 16.01
N THR A 105 1.53 -8.50 17.14
CA THR A 105 0.87 -9.81 17.21
C THR A 105 -0.61 -9.50 17.42
N LEU A 106 -1.27 -9.16 16.32
CA LEU A 106 -2.47 -9.95 16.05
C LEU A 106 -2.01 -11.38 16.35
N GLU A 107 -2.59 -12.04 17.35
CA GLU A 107 -2.84 -13.46 17.15
C GLU A 107 -3.34 -13.49 15.71
N VAL A 108 -2.51 -13.96 14.78
CA VAL A 108 -2.89 -13.93 13.40
C VAL A 108 -4.06 -14.87 13.43
N ASP A 109 -5.29 -14.33 13.46
CA ASP A 109 -6.42 -15.11 13.93
C ASP A 109 -6.39 -16.31 13.02
N ALA A 110 -6.10 -17.48 13.61
CA ALA A 110 -5.82 -18.65 12.81
C ALA A 110 -7.04 -18.95 11.91
N THR A 111 -8.21 -18.47 12.34
CA THR A 111 -9.44 -18.36 11.59
C THR A 111 -9.31 -17.39 10.42
N GLU A 112 -8.97 -16.11 10.65
CA GLU A 112 -8.77 -15.13 9.57
C GLU A 112 -7.70 -15.59 8.55
N LEU A 113 -6.59 -16.16 8.99
CA LEU A 113 -5.58 -16.73 8.08
C LEU A 113 -6.14 -17.85 7.20
N ARG A 114 -6.90 -18.76 7.80
CA ARG A 114 -7.55 -19.84 7.05
C ARG A 114 -8.57 -19.29 6.06
N LEU A 115 -9.39 -18.33 6.48
CA LEU A 115 -10.38 -17.67 5.64
C LEU A 115 -9.72 -16.91 4.47
N LEU A 116 -8.67 -16.15 4.74
CA LEU A 116 -7.86 -15.48 3.71
C LEU A 116 -7.20 -16.47 2.75
N SER A 117 -6.79 -17.64 3.23
CA SER A 117 -6.24 -18.71 2.37
C SER A 117 -7.30 -19.23 1.40
N GLY A 118 -8.52 -19.50 1.87
CA GLY A 118 -9.63 -19.92 0.99
C GLY A 118 -9.97 -18.86 -0.06
N VAL A 119 -9.97 -17.58 0.33
CA VAL A 119 -10.17 -16.45 -0.60
C VAL A 119 -9.07 -16.38 -1.67
N ALA A 120 -7.81 -16.57 -1.28
CA ALA A 120 -6.67 -16.58 -2.18
C ALA A 120 -6.67 -17.79 -3.13
N GLN A 121 -7.15 -18.94 -2.67
CA GLN A 121 -7.25 -20.17 -3.46
C GLN A 121 -8.47 -20.23 -4.38
N HIS A 122 -9.30 -19.18 -4.38
CA HIS A 122 -10.54 -19.13 -5.16
C HIS A 122 -11.55 -20.21 -4.78
N GLU A 123 -11.60 -20.58 -3.51
CA GLU A 123 -12.64 -21.48 -3.01
C GLU A 123 -14.02 -20.80 -3.15
N GLU A 124 -15.00 -21.55 -3.62
CA GLU A 124 -16.37 -21.07 -3.83
C GLU A 124 -16.97 -20.55 -2.52
N GLY A 125 -17.57 -19.35 -2.53
CA GLY A 125 -18.18 -18.74 -1.35
C GLY A 125 -17.21 -18.24 -0.27
N SER A 126 -15.91 -18.52 -0.36
CA SER A 126 -14.91 -18.14 0.65
C SER A 126 -14.89 -16.63 0.98
N ARG A 127 -15.14 -15.77 -0.01
CA ARG A 127 -15.24 -14.31 0.19
C ARG A 127 -16.43 -13.89 1.01
N LEU A 128 -17.57 -14.55 0.82
CA LEU A 128 -18.79 -14.26 1.58
C LEU A 128 -18.65 -14.77 3.01
N VAL A 129 -18.12 -15.99 3.18
CA VAL A 129 -17.81 -16.53 4.51
C VAL A 129 -16.84 -15.62 5.27
N TYR A 130 -15.80 -15.14 4.60
CA TYR A 130 -14.86 -14.21 5.22
C TYR A 130 -15.50 -12.85 5.52
N ALA A 131 -16.37 -12.33 4.64
CA ALA A 131 -17.12 -11.11 4.89
C ALA A 131 -18.05 -11.22 6.11
N ASP A 132 -18.77 -12.34 6.26
CA ASP A 132 -19.65 -12.58 7.41
C ASP A 132 -18.85 -12.65 8.72
N TRP A 133 -17.68 -13.30 8.69
CA TRP A 133 -16.77 -13.33 9.84
C TRP A 133 -16.27 -11.91 10.20
N LEU A 134 -15.82 -11.12 9.21
CA LEU A 134 -15.37 -9.73 9.42
C LEU A 134 -16.47 -8.87 10.05
N GLU A 135 -17.70 -8.98 9.57
CA GLU A 135 -18.85 -8.26 10.11
C GLU A 135 -19.16 -8.69 11.56
N GLY A 136 -19.03 -9.99 11.88
CA GLY A 136 -19.11 -10.50 13.25
C GLY A 136 -18.04 -9.95 14.19
N GLN A 137 -16.87 -9.57 13.66
CA GLN A 137 -15.81 -8.86 14.38
C GLN A 137 -16.00 -7.33 14.40
N GLY A 138 -17.05 -6.80 13.74
CA GLY A 138 -17.32 -5.37 13.63
C GLY A 138 -16.60 -4.65 12.47
N ASP A 139 -15.83 -5.36 11.64
CA ASP A 139 -15.17 -4.79 10.45
C ASP A 139 -16.11 -4.78 9.23
N VAL A 140 -17.15 -3.95 9.34
CA VAL A 140 -18.16 -3.77 8.30
C VAL A 140 -17.58 -3.24 6.98
N THR A 141 -16.46 -2.50 7.04
CA THR A 141 -15.86 -1.85 5.86
C THR A 141 -15.20 -2.88 4.95
N ARG A 142 -14.38 -3.78 5.51
CA ARG A 142 -13.77 -4.88 4.74
C ARG A 142 -14.80 -5.91 4.29
N ALA A 143 -15.80 -6.20 5.12
CA ALA A 143 -16.89 -7.09 4.77
C ALA A 143 -17.67 -6.59 3.53
N GLU A 144 -18.08 -5.32 3.54
CA GLU A 144 -18.79 -4.71 2.41
C GLU A 144 -17.93 -4.73 1.13
N PHE A 145 -16.64 -4.44 1.25
CA PHE A 145 -15.70 -4.46 0.13
C PHE A 145 -15.67 -5.83 -0.57
N LEU A 146 -15.59 -6.93 0.19
CA LEU A 146 -15.59 -8.30 -0.36
C LEU A 146 -16.91 -8.65 -1.06
N ARG A 147 -18.04 -8.27 -0.46
CA ARG A 147 -19.37 -8.53 -1.04
C ARG A 147 -19.56 -7.80 -2.38
N ILE A 148 -19.09 -6.55 -2.46
CA ILE A 148 -19.13 -5.78 -3.71
C ILE A 148 -18.25 -6.44 -4.79
N GLN A 149 -17.03 -6.87 -4.43
CA GLN A 149 -16.14 -7.58 -5.37
C GLN A 149 -16.75 -8.88 -5.92
N GLU A 150 -17.55 -9.58 -5.12
CA GLU A 150 -18.24 -10.79 -5.53
C GLU A 150 -19.45 -10.50 -6.42
N ALA A 151 -20.13 -9.38 -6.21
CA ALA A 151 -21.30 -8.99 -6.97
C ALA A 151 -20.96 -8.47 -8.39
N ILE A 152 -19.85 -7.75 -8.56
CA ILE A 152 -19.50 -7.03 -9.81
C ILE A 152 -19.57 -7.90 -11.09
N PRO A 153 -19.04 -9.14 -11.14
CA PRO A 153 -19.08 -9.95 -12.37
C PRO A 153 -20.49 -10.28 -12.89
N ASN A 154 -21.53 -10.16 -12.07
CA ASN A 154 -22.89 -10.59 -12.37
C ASN A 154 -23.89 -9.43 -12.59
N GLN A 155 -23.42 -8.19 -12.74
CA GLN A 155 -24.27 -6.99 -12.75
C GLN A 155 -24.37 -6.31 -14.12
N GLY A 156 -25.47 -5.60 -14.37
CA GLY A 156 -25.64 -4.77 -15.56
C GLY A 156 -24.88 -3.44 -15.49
N ASP A 157 -24.73 -2.75 -16.63
CA ASP A 157 -23.87 -1.56 -16.80
C ASP A 157 -24.10 -0.43 -15.76
N ASN A 158 -25.35 -0.17 -15.38
CA ASN A 158 -25.68 0.91 -14.44
C ASN A 158 -25.24 0.58 -12.99
N ASP A 159 -25.46 -0.67 -12.58
CA ASP A 159 -25.09 -1.18 -11.25
C ASP A 159 -23.57 -1.31 -11.12
N PHE A 160 -22.89 -1.68 -12.21
CA PHE A 160 -21.43 -1.71 -12.28
C PHE A 160 -20.80 -0.34 -11.93
N SER A 161 -21.35 0.75 -12.46
CA SER A 161 -20.84 2.10 -12.19
C SER A 161 -21.02 2.53 -10.73
N THR A 162 -22.12 2.11 -10.10
CA THR A 162 -22.43 2.43 -8.70
C THR A 162 -21.58 1.62 -7.74
N LEU A 163 -21.47 0.31 -7.97
CA LEU A 163 -20.63 -0.60 -7.18
C LEU A 163 -19.16 -0.21 -7.27
N SER A 164 -18.67 0.16 -8.45
CA SER A 164 -17.29 0.63 -8.64
C SER A 164 -16.98 1.90 -7.84
N LYS A 165 -17.91 2.87 -7.80
CA LYS A 165 -17.76 4.08 -6.96
C LYS A 165 -17.73 3.73 -5.48
N ARG A 166 -18.63 2.84 -5.02
CA ARG A 166 -18.68 2.43 -3.62
C ARG A 166 -17.40 1.71 -3.19
N LEU A 167 -16.89 0.82 -4.04
CA LEU A 167 -15.63 0.10 -3.83
C LEU A 167 -14.44 1.06 -3.68
N TRP A 168 -14.41 2.10 -4.52
CA TRP A 168 -13.40 3.16 -4.41
C TRP A 168 -13.48 3.92 -3.10
N GLU A 169 -14.67 4.31 -2.64
CA GLU A 169 -14.85 4.99 -1.35
C GLU A 169 -14.38 4.12 -0.17
N LEU A 170 -14.81 2.86 -0.12
CA LEU A 170 -14.39 1.92 0.93
C LEU A 170 -12.87 1.75 0.96
N SER A 171 -12.24 1.67 -0.21
CA SER A 171 -10.80 1.42 -0.32
C SER A 171 -9.91 2.50 0.30
N LYS A 172 -10.41 3.74 0.46
CA LYS A 172 -9.68 4.81 1.14
C LYS A 172 -9.43 4.51 2.62
N HIS A 173 -10.22 3.61 3.19
CA HIS A 173 -10.16 3.21 4.60
C HIS A 173 -9.59 1.80 4.79
N ILE A 174 -9.19 1.11 3.72
CA ILE A 174 -8.69 -0.26 3.76
C ILE A 174 -7.21 -0.29 3.38
N ASP A 175 -6.42 -0.89 4.26
CA ASP A 175 -4.99 -1.13 4.04
C ASP A 175 -4.71 -1.76 2.65
N PRO A 176 -3.83 -1.17 1.83
CA PRO A 176 -3.47 -1.71 0.51
C PRO A 176 -2.86 -3.12 0.56
N GLY A 177 -2.15 -3.46 1.65
CA GLY A 177 -1.59 -4.80 1.85
C GLY A 177 -2.70 -5.86 2.02
N TRP A 178 -3.76 -5.55 2.77
CA TRP A 178 -4.95 -6.40 2.85
C TRP A 178 -5.65 -6.52 1.49
N ARG A 179 -5.86 -5.41 0.77
CA ARG A 179 -6.50 -5.45 -0.57
C ARG A 179 -5.74 -6.35 -1.53
N ARG A 180 -4.40 -6.33 -1.51
CA ARG A 180 -3.56 -7.22 -2.31
C ARG A 180 -3.81 -8.72 -2.06
N LYS A 181 -4.29 -9.10 -0.87
CA LYS A 181 -4.59 -10.50 -0.51
C LYS A 181 -5.93 -10.96 -1.06
N VAL A 182 -6.93 -10.07 -1.10
CA VAL A 182 -8.32 -10.43 -1.45
C VAL A 182 -8.78 -9.97 -2.83
N ALA A 183 -8.10 -8.96 -3.39
CA ALA A 183 -8.40 -8.44 -4.71
C ALA A 183 -8.03 -9.44 -5.79
N ARG A 184 -8.86 -9.49 -6.83
CA ARG A 184 -8.68 -10.35 -8.01
C ARG A 184 -8.63 -9.51 -9.29
N PRO A 185 -7.68 -8.56 -9.41
CA PRO A 185 -7.49 -7.88 -10.67
C PRO A 185 -7.01 -8.86 -11.75
N VAL A 186 -7.45 -8.60 -12.98
CA VAL A 186 -6.94 -9.27 -14.18
C VAL A 186 -5.45 -9.00 -14.37
N ILE A 187 -4.77 -9.91 -15.04
CA ILE A 187 -3.35 -9.74 -15.36
C ILE A 187 -3.22 -9.08 -16.73
N GLU A 188 -2.61 -7.91 -16.74
CA GLU A 188 -2.36 -7.09 -17.93
C GLU A 188 -0.91 -7.22 -18.39
N ASN A 189 -0.65 -6.81 -19.64
CA ASN A 189 0.66 -6.89 -20.28
C ASN A 189 1.25 -8.32 -20.30
N CYS A 190 0.37 -9.31 -20.41
CA CYS A 190 0.73 -10.72 -20.53
C CYS A 190 0.77 -11.13 -22.00
N SER A 191 1.85 -11.77 -22.42
CA SER A 191 2.06 -12.19 -23.82
C SER A 191 1.97 -13.71 -23.93
N LEU A 192 0.77 -14.27 -23.75
CA LEU A 192 0.49 -15.70 -23.92
C LEU A 192 0.13 -16.02 -25.39
N GLY A 193 1.11 -15.94 -26.31
CA GLY A 193 0.84 -16.25 -27.73
C GLY A 193 -0.31 -15.42 -28.32
N PHE A 194 -1.20 -16.06 -29.11
CA PHE A 194 -2.34 -15.43 -29.79
C PHE A 194 -3.50 -15.01 -28.87
N GLU A 195 -3.44 -15.27 -27.55
CA GLU A 195 -4.43 -14.77 -26.58
C GLU A 195 -4.09 -13.33 -26.14
N LEU A 196 -5.06 -12.42 -26.30
CA LEU A 196 -4.91 -10.99 -25.97
C LEU A 196 -4.90 -10.72 -24.45
N GLU A 197 -5.39 -11.64 -23.62
CA GLU A 197 -5.54 -11.48 -22.17
C GLU A 197 -5.15 -12.77 -21.43
N CYS A 198 -4.57 -12.65 -20.24
CA CYS A 198 -4.19 -13.81 -19.44
C CYS A 198 -5.44 -14.48 -18.83
N PRO A 199 -5.61 -15.82 -18.89
CA PRO A 199 -6.74 -16.51 -18.28
C PRO A 199 -6.64 -16.62 -16.74
N LYS A 200 -5.61 -16.01 -16.14
CA LYS A 200 -5.36 -16.00 -14.70
C LYS A 200 -5.59 -14.59 -14.15
N ASP A 201 -6.08 -14.52 -12.93
CA ASP A 201 -6.07 -13.30 -12.11
C ASP A 201 -4.97 -13.36 -11.05
N TRP A 202 -4.68 -12.22 -10.44
CA TRP A 202 -3.67 -12.08 -9.38
C TRP A 202 -3.81 -13.09 -8.22
N GLY A 203 -5.03 -13.33 -7.76
CA GLY A 203 -5.30 -14.22 -6.62
C GLY A 203 -4.88 -15.66 -6.91
N SER A 204 -5.02 -16.09 -8.18
CA SER A 204 -4.73 -17.46 -8.62
C SER A 204 -3.23 -17.76 -8.81
N LEU A 205 -2.36 -16.76 -8.64
CA LEU A 205 -0.91 -16.89 -8.87
C LEU A 205 -0.16 -17.38 -7.64
N SER A 206 0.95 -18.08 -7.87
CA SER A 206 1.83 -18.57 -6.81
C SER A 206 2.51 -17.41 -6.08
N ALA A 207 2.47 -17.43 -4.75
CA ALA A 207 3.16 -16.45 -3.92
C ALA A 207 4.69 -16.50 -4.12
N THR A 208 5.35 -15.36 -3.95
CA THR A 208 6.80 -15.26 -3.84
C THR A 208 7.18 -14.77 -2.44
N GLU A 209 8.48 -14.64 -2.17
CA GLU A 209 8.99 -14.05 -0.93
C GLU A 209 8.52 -12.59 -0.73
N LYS A 210 8.19 -11.89 -1.82
CA LYS A 210 7.70 -10.51 -1.78
C LYS A 210 6.20 -10.49 -1.95
N SER A 211 5.51 -9.88 -1.00
CA SER A 211 4.04 -9.79 -1.00
C SER A 211 3.47 -9.07 -2.25
N GLY A 212 4.23 -8.13 -2.84
CA GLY A 212 3.87 -7.38 -4.05
C GLY A 212 4.14 -8.11 -5.36
N GLU A 213 4.71 -9.31 -5.33
CA GLU A 213 5.13 -10.07 -6.51
C GLU A 213 4.56 -11.50 -6.45
N ARG A 214 4.03 -11.97 -7.57
CA ARG A 214 3.58 -13.36 -7.73
C ARG A 214 4.13 -13.96 -9.00
N PHE A 215 4.19 -15.28 -9.05
CA PHE A 215 4.62 -16.00 -10.25
C PHE A 215 3.43 -16.62 -10.98
N CYS A 216 3.32 -16.35 -12.27
CA CYS A 216 2.31 -16.97 -13.11
C CYS A 216 2.86 -18.21 -13.81
N GLY A 217 2.32 -19.37 -13.46
CA GLY A 217 2.68 -20.64 -14.09
C GLY A 217 2.28 -20.77 -15.57
N ALA A 218 1.25 -20.03 -15.99
CA ALA A 218 0.77 -20.06 -17.38
C ALA A 218 1.75 -19.37 -18.33
N CYS A 219 2.06 -18.09 -18.08
CA CYS A 219 2.99 -17.33 -18.92
C CYS A 219 4.46 -17.46 -18.49
N ARG A 220 4.73 -18.12 -17.36
CA ARG A 220 6.05 -18.31 -16.73
C ARG A 220 6.78 -16.99 -16.46
N LYS A 221 6.04 -15.92 -16.16
CA LYS A 221 6.59 -14.60 -15.80
C LYS A 221 6.20 -14.22 -14.37
N ARG A 222 6.98 -13.30 -13.80
CA ARG A 222 6.58 -12.55 -12.60
C ARG A 222 5.48 -11.56 -12.95
N VAL A 223 4.53 -11.43 -12.05
CA VAL A 223 3.44 -10.47 -12.08
C VAL A 223 3.61 -9.54 -10.90
N TYR A 224 3.46 -8.24 -11.13
CA TYR A 224 3.64 -7.19 -10.12
C TYR A 224 2.30 -6.57 -9.78
N TYR A 225 1.95 -6.54 -8.48
CA TYR A 225 0.76 -5.83 -8.04
C TYR A 225 1.05 -4.34 -7.93
N CYS A 226 0.24 -3.53 -8.61
CA CYS A 226 0.45 -2.09 -8.70
C CYS A 226 -0.75 -1.37 -8.07
N ALA A 227 -0.48 -0.59 -7.02
CA ALA A 227 -1.51 0.21 -6.35
C ALA A 227 -2.00 1.37 -7.22
N THR A 228 -1.16 1.82 -8.16
CA THR A 228 -1.47 2.91 -9.09
C THR A 228 -1.17 2.54 -10.54
N VAL A 229 -1.84 3.21 -11.48
CA VAL A 229 -1.57 3.08 -12.91
C VAL A 229 -0.14 3.52 -13.26
N GLY A 230 0.43 4.48 -12.52
CA GLY A 230 1.81 4.93 -12.71
C GLY A 230 2.82 3.80 -12.46
N GLU A 231 2.68 3.09 -11.34
CA GLU A 231 3.49 1.91 -11.02
C GLU A 231 3.31 0.81 -12.08
N ALA A 232 2.06 0.56 -12.48
CA ALA A 232 1.73 -0.43 -13.50
C ALA A 232 2.40 -0.11 -14.83
N ARG A 233 2.39 1.15 -15.25
CA ARG A 233 3.05 1.61 -16.48
C ARG A 233 4.56 1.40 -16.43
N THR A 234 5.21 1.74 -15.32
CA THR A 234 6.67 1.52 -15.16
C THR A 234 7.04 0.04 -15.33
N HIS A 235 6.26 -0.87 -14.77
CA HIS A 235 6.49 -2.31 -14.94
C HIS A 235 6.13 -2.80 -16.35
N ALA A 236 5.00 -2.35 -16.90
CA ALA A 236 4.54 -2.78 -18.21
C ALA A 236 5.54 -2.40 -19.33
N GLN A 237 6.13 -1.20 -19.25
CA GLN A 237 7.09 -0.68 -20.21
C GLN A 237 8.39 -1.50 -20.30
N ILE A 238 8.79 -2.15 -19.22
CA ILE A 238 9.94 -3.06 -19.20
C ILE A 238 9.55 -4.52 -19.51
N GLY A 239 8.31 -4.75 -19.95
CA GLY A 239 7.81 -6.06 -20.39
C GLY A 239 7.27 -6.97 -19.27
N ASN A 240 7.09 -6.43 -18.06
CA ASN A 240 6.53 -7.20 -16.94
C ASN A 240 5.01 -7.27 -17.02
N CYS A 241 4.45 -8.39 -16.57
CA CYS A 241 3.02 -8.52 -16.36
C CYS A 241 2.62 -7.76 -15.09
N VAL A 242 1.45 -7.13 -15.11
CA VAL A 242 0.97 -6.30 -13.99
C VAL A 242 -0.44 -6.68 -13.60
N ALA A 243 -0.73 -6.55 -12.30
CA ALA A 243 -2.05 -6.66 -11.72
C ALA A 243 -2.36 -5.31 -11.08
N VAL A 244 -3.19 -4.51 -11.74
CA VAL A 244 -3.51 -3.16 -11.26
C VAL A 244 -4.62 -3.27 -10.23
N ASP A 245 -4.43 -2.64 -9.07
CA ASP A 245 -5.44 -2.62 -8.02
C ASP A 245 -6.80 -2.20 -8.58
N ILE A 246 -7.83 -2.96 -8.23
CA ILE A 246 -9.21 -2.80 -8.73
C ILE A 246 -9.81 -1.41 -8.46
N VAL A 247 -9.25 -0.63 -7.54
CA VAL A 247 -9.71 0.74 -7.25
C VAL A 247 -8.84 1.83 -7.89
N ALA A 248 -7.81 1.45 -8.65
CA ALA A 248 -7.01 2.40 -9.40
C ALA A 248 -7.89 3.11 -10.44
N ILE A 249 -7.71 4.43 -10.57
CA ILE A 249 -8.44 5.22 -11.57
C ILE A 249 -7.89 4.87 -12.96
N ARG A 250 -8.69 4.15 -13.76
CA ARG A 250 -8.32 3.68 -15.09
C ARG A 250 -8.75 4.65 -16.20
N ARG A 251 -8.00 4.66 -17.30
CA ARG A 251 -8.39 5.27 -18.58
C ARG A 251 -8.12 4.28 -19.72
N PRO A 252 -8.81 4.39 -20.87
CA PRO A 252 -8.46 3.58 -22.02
C PRO A 252 -6.98 3.73 -22.38
N HIS A 253 -6.29 2.62 -22.63
CA HIS A 253 -4.87 2.56 -23.02
C HIS A 253 -3.91 3.21 -21.99
N ASP A 254 -4.28 3.22 -20.70
CA ASP A 254 -3.52 3.91 -19.66
C ASP A 254 -2.15 3.31 -19.31
N LEU A 255 -1.89 2.08 -19.75
CA LEU A 255 -0.60 1.41 -19.67
C LEU A 255 0.29 1.64 -20.90
N GLU A 256 -0.26 2.16 -22.00
CA GLU A 256 0.51 2.51 -23.20
C GLU A 256 1.28 3.82 -22.96
N GLN A 257 2.42 4.01 -23.65
CA GLN A 257 3.09 5.31 -23.63
C GLN A 257 2.15 6.37 -24.23
N GLU A 258 2.06 7.54 -23.58
CA GLU A 258 1.74 8.76 -24.33
C GLU A 258 2.82 8.85 -25.41
N ARG A 259 2.50 8.46 -26.66
CA ARG A 259 3.35 8.82 -27.79
C ARG A 259 3.54 10.32 -27.67
N GLU A 260 4.77 10.77 -27.45
CA GLU A 260 5.09 12.19 -27.49
C GLU A 260 4.41 12.73 -28.75
N ARG A 261 3.35 13.52 -28.58
CA ARG A 261 2.79 14.26 -29.70
C ARG A 261 3.98 15.10 -30.16
N PRO A 262 4.51 14.92 -31.38
CA PRO A 262 5.57 15.79 -31.83
C PRO A 262 5.03 17.20 -31.69
N MET A 263 5.70 18.03 -30.88
CA MET A 263 5.37 19.45 -30.80
C MET A 263 5.49 19.98 -32.23
N ARG A 264 4.35 20.16 -32.90
CA ARG A 264 4.31 20.99 -34.09
C ARG A 264 4.48 22.42 -33.60
N MET A 265 5.72 22.89 -33.71
CA MET A 265 6.09 24.29 -33.63
C MET A 265 5.09 25.11 -34.47
N GLY A 266 4.33 25.97 -33.78
CA GLY A 266 3.59 27.12 -34.33
C GLY A 266 2.76 26.92 -35.60
N MET A 267 1.44 26.82 -35.44
CA MET A 267 0.50 27.61 -36.25
C MET A 267 -0.83 27.69 -35.51
N ILE A 268 -1.14 28.90 -35.02
CA ILE A 268 -2.50 29.27 -34.62
C ILE A 268 -3.30 29.36 -35.92
N MET A 269 -4.26 28.46 -36.11
CA MET A 269 -5.32 28.64 -37.11
C MET A 269 -6.51 29.29 -36.41
N PRO A 270 -7.07 30.40 -36.94
CA PRO A 270 -8.22 31.04 -36.34
C PRO A 270 -9.46 30.15 -36.47
N TYR A 271 -10.24 30.13 -35.39
CA TYR A 271 -11.61 29.63 -35.36
C TYR A 271 -12.43 30.36 -36.44
N HIS A 272 -13.02 29.62 -37.37
CA HIS A 272 -14.15 30.11 -38.14
C HIS A 272 -15.41 29.45 -37.58
N ASP A 273 -16.23 30.28 -36.94
CA ASP A 273 -17.63 29.98 -36.66
C ASP A 273 -18.39 29.91 -37.99
N GLU A 274 -19.13 28.82 -38.18
CA GLU A 274 -20.42 28.72 -38.90
C GLU A 274 -21.13 27.42 -38.53
#